data_AF-A0A7S6SFB5-F1
#
_entry.id   AF-A0A7S6SFB5-F1
#
_cell.length_a   1.000
_cell.length_b   1.000
_cell.length_c   1.000
_cell.angle_alpha   90.00
_cell.angle_beta   90.00
_cell.angle_gamma   90.00
#
_symmetry.space_group_name_H-M   'P 1'
#
loop_
_entity.id
_entity.type
_entity.pdbx_description
1 polymer ?
#
loop_
_entity_poly.entity_id
_entity_poly.type
_entity_poly.pdbx_seq_one_letter_code
_entity_poly.pdbx_strand_id
1 'polypeptide(L)' 'MKRPKIRQFNYSPRYYDPVKDPDERKKRKLNFSRGRKFIVKKSNIFRNILILLVIVLIYLRVMKII' A
#
# COMPACT_ATOMS: atom_id res chain seq x y z
N MET A 1 3.22 30.81 41.93
CA MET A 1 2.27 30.03 41.11
C MET A 1 2.50 28.53 41.35
N LYS A 2 1.51 27.78 41.87
CA LYS A 2 1.62 26.31 41.99
C LYS A 2 1.50 25.70 40.59
N ARG A 3 2.46 24.86 40.20
CA ARG A 3 2.45 24.18 38.89
C ARG A 3 1.22 23.24 38.79
N PRO A 4 0.49 23.23 37.66
CA PRO A 4 -0.64 22.34 37.48
C PRO A 4 -0.15 20.88 37.49
N LYS A 5 -0.70 20.07 38.39
CA LYS A 5 -0.46 18.62 38.39
C LYS A 5 -1.34 17.99 37.31
N ILE A 6 -0.74 17.29 36.36
CA ILE A 6 -1.46 16.53 35.33
C ILE A 6 -2.26 15.43 36.04
N ARG A 7 -3.58 15.39 35.79
CA ARG A 7 -4.46 14.35 36.34
C ARG A 7 -4.08 13.02 35.68
N GLN A 8 -3.54 12.08 36.45
CA GLN A 8 -3.27 10.73 35.96
C GLN A 8 -4.60 10.01 35.76
N PHE A 9 -4.96 9.78 34.49
CA PHE A 9 -6.10 8.94 34.16
C PHE A 9 -5.69 7.47 34.31
N ASN A 10 -6.18 6.82 35.36
CA ASN A 10 -6.14 5.36 35.44
C ASN A 10 -7.18 4.79 34.49
N TYR A 11 -6.77 4.53 33.24
CA TYR A 11 -7.57 3.74 32.33
C TYR A 11 -7.38 2.26 32.69
N SER A 12 -8.45 1.62 33.17
CA SER A 12 -8.51 0.16 33.14
C SER A 12 -8.49 -0.28 31.67
N PRO A 13 -7.61 -1.19 31.25
CA PRO A 13 -7.59 -1.67 29.88
C PRO A 13 -8.94 -2.29 29.55
N ARG A 14 -9.70 -1.65 28.67
CA ARG A 14 -10.85 -2.31 28.04
C ARG A 14 -10.25 -3.28 27.03
N TYR A 15 -10.08 -4.54 27.46
CA TYR A 15 -9.76 -5.64 26.55
C TYR A 15 -10.94 -5.83 25.60
N TYR A 16 -10.95 -5.07 24.52
CA TYR A 16 -11.90 -5.25 23.43
C TYR A 16 -11.62 -6.62 22.80
N ASP A 17 -12.63 -7.49 22.81
CA ASP A 17 -12.57 -8.78 22.15
C ASP A 17 -13.25 -8.67 20.78
N PRO A 18 -12.48 -8.49 19.69
CA PRO A 18 -13.01 -8.33 18.34
C PRO A 18 -13.77 -9.56 17.85
N VAL A 19 -13.58 -10.72 18.49
CA VAL A 19 -14.25 -11.98 18.11
C VAL A 19 -15.70 -11.98 18.58
N LYS A 20 -16.02 -11.28 19.69
CA LYS A 20 -17.35 -11.21 20.28
C LYS A 20 -18.23 -10.10 19.71
N ASP A 21 -17.65 -9.16 18.97
CA ASP A 21 -18.37 -8.03 18.40
C ASP A 21 -19.10 -8.42 17.09
N PRO A 22 -20.44 -8.41 17.05
CA PRO A 22 -21.20 -8.76 15.86
C PRO A 22 -21.03 -7.75 14.72
N ASP A 23 -20.72 -6.49 15.02
CA ASP A 23 -20.52 -5.45 14.00
C ASP A 23 -19.16 -5.60 13.33
N GLU A 24 -18.14 -6.04 14.07
CA GLU A 24 -16.84 -6.34 13.48
C GLU A 24 -16.90 -7.58 12.56
N ARG A 25 -17.68 -8.60 12.94
CA ARG A 25 -17.96 -9.76 12.06
C ARG A 25 -18.62 -9.35 10.75
N LYS A 26 -19.60 -8.44 10.80
CA LYS A 26 -20.26 -7.88 9.60
C LYS A 26 -19.26 -7.09 8.74
N LYS A 27 -18.41 -6.26 9.35
CA LYS A 27 -17.36 -5.51 8.63
C LYS A 27 -16.37 -6.42 7.91
N ARG A 28 -15.95 -7.51 8.55
CA ARG A 28 -15.08 -8.54 7.93
C ARG A 28 -15.78 -9.26 6.78
N LYS A 29 -17.03 -9.70 6.97
CA LYS A 29 -17.83 -10.37 5.92
C LYS A 29 -18.02 -9.48 4.68
N LEU A 30 -18.17 -8.18 4.89
CA LEU A 30 -18.34 -7.19 3.83
C LEU A 30 -17.00 -6.69 3.25
N ASN A 31 -15.86 -7.29 3.63
CA ASN A 31 -14.53 -6.86 3.22
C ASN A 31 -14.27 -5.35 3.41
N PHE A 32 -14.92 -4.72 4.39
CA PHE A 32 -14.58 -3.36 4.85
C PHE A 32 -13.27 -3.34 5.65
N SER A 33 -12.37 -4.29 5.41
CA SER A 33 -11.01 -4.11 5.86
C SER A 33 -10.48 -2.89 5.11
N ARG A 34 -9.96 -1.91 5.85
CA ARG A 34 -9.08 -0.89 5.27
C ARG A 34 -7.79 -1.60 4.85
N GLY A 35 -7.88 -2.48 3.86
CA GLY A 35 -6.73 -2.90 3.09
C GLY A 35 -6.21 -1.64 2.45
N ARG A 36 -5.12 -1.10 2.99
CA ARG A 36 -4.24 -0.23 2.20
C ARG A 36 -3.93 -1.06 0.97
N LYS A 37 -4.63 -0.78 -0.14
CA LYS A 37 -4.29 -1.33 -1.44
C LYS A 37 -2.89 -0.81 -1.67
N PHE A 38 -1.88 -1.61 -1.37
CA PHE A 38 -0.54 -1.33 -1.81
C PHE A 38 -0.67 -1.25 -3.32
N ILE A 39 -0.61 -0.04 -3.85
CA ILE A 39 -0.55 0.18 -5.29
C ILE A 39 0.81 -0.38 -5.66
N VAL A 40 0.86 -1.68 -5.93
CA VAL A 40 2.06 -2.32 -6.45
C VAL A 40 2.26 -1.65 -7.79
N LYS A 41 3.22 -0.72 -7.88
CA LYS A 41 3.62 -0.11 -9.14
C LYS A 41 4.03 -1.26 -10.04
N LYS A 42 3.13 -1.65 -10.96
CA LYS A 42 3.41 -2.65 -11.97
C LYS A 42 4.51 -2.06 -12.84
N SER A 43 5.75 -2.53 -12.67
CA SER A 43 6.82 -2.07 -13.55
C SER A 43 6.51 -2.63 -14.93
N ASN A 44 6.32 -1.74 -15.90
CA ASN A 44 5.99 -2.12 -17.27
C ASN A 44 7.28 -2.56 -17.99
N ILE A 45 7.89 -3.65 -17.53
CA ILE A 45 9.13 -4.23 -18.09
C ILE A 45 8.98 -4.45 -19.59
N PHE A 46 7.84 -4.96 -20.05
CA PHE A 46 7.53 -5.15 -21.47
C PHE A 46 7.59 -3.86 -22.29
N ARG A 47 7.12 -2.73 -21.74
CA ARG A 47 7.21 -1.42 -22.41
C ARG A 47 8.66 -1.00 -22.59
N ASN A 48 9.49 -1.21 -21.56
CA ASN A 48 10.91 -0.86 -21.62
C ASN A 48 11.67 -1.74 -22.61
N ILE A 49 11.37 -3.04 -22.66
CA ILE A 49 11.95 -3.97 -23.64
C ILE A 49 11.57 -3.57 -25.07
N LEU A 50 10.29 -3.21 -25.31
CA LEU A 50 9.84 -2.76 -26.62
C LEU A 50 10.59 -1.51 -27.10
N ILE A 51 10.74 -0.52 -26.21
CA ILE A 51 11.48 0.72 -26.52
C ILE A 51 12.95 0.41 -26.85
N LEU A 52 13.59 -0.46 -26.05
CA LEU A 52 14.98 -0.86 -26.29
C LEU A 52 15.14 -1.52 -27.67
N LEU A 53 14.22 -2.41 -28.04
CA LEU A 53 14.25 -3.10 -29.33
C LEU A 53 14.11 -2.13 -30.50
N VAL A 54 13.22 -1.14 -30.40
CA VAL A 54 13.07 -0.08 -31.42
C VAL A 54 14.36 0.74 -31.56
N ILE A 55 14.99 1.12 -30.45
CA ILE A 55 16.27 1.87 -30.46
C ILE A 55 17.36 1.06 -31.16
N VAL A 56 17.48 -0.24 -30.85
CA VAL A 56 18.46 -1.13 -31.47
C VAL A 56 18.24 -1.24 -32.98
N LEU A 57 16.99 -1.41 -33.42
CA LEU A 57 16.66 -1.49 -34.85
C LEU A 57 17.01 -0.20 -35.60
N ILE A 58 16.71 0.97 -35.01
CA ILE A 58 17.07 2.26 -35.59
C ILE A 58 18.60 2.41 -35.66
N TYR A 59 19.30 2.04 -34.60
CA TYR A 59 20.76 2.11 -34.55
C TYR A 59 21.42 1.24 -35.65
N LEU A 60 20.97 0.00 -35.80
CA LEU A 60 21.47 -0.91 -36.84
C LEU A 60 21.20 -0.38 -38.25
N ARG A 61 20.03 0.25 -38.45
CA ARG A 61 19.64 0.85 -39.73
C ARG A 61 20.49 2.08 -40.08
N VAL A 62 20.76 2.95 -39.10
CA VAL A 62 21.59 4.14 -39.29
C VAL A 62 23.05 3.76 -39.56
N MET A 63 23.56 2.74 -38.88
CA MET A 63 24.90 2.20 -39.10
C MET A 63 25.05 1.40 -40.41
N LYS A 64 23.97 1.23 -41.20
CA LYS A 64 23.93 0.42 -42.44
C LYS A 64 24.51 -0.99 -42.25
N ILE A 65 24.36 -1.54 -41.05
CA ILE A 65 24.70 -2.93 -40.76
C ILE A 65 23.60 -3.85 -41.34
N ILE A 66 22.38 -3.29 -41.50
CA ILE A 66 21.18 -3.84 -42.16
C ILE A 66 20.53 -2.75 -43.01
#